data_AF-A0A8C3C898-F1
#
_entry.id   AF-A0A8C3C898-F1
#
_cell.length_a   1.000
_cell.length_b   1.000
_cell.length_c   1.000
_cell.angle_alpha   90.00
_cell.angle_beta   90.00
_cell.angle_gamma   90.00
#
_symmetry.space_group_name_H-M   'P 1'
#
loop_
_entity.id
_entity.type
_entity.pdbx_description
1 polymer ?
#
loop_
_entity_poly.entity_id
_entity_poly.type
_entity_poly.pdbx_seq_one_letter_code
_entity_poly.pdbx_strand_id
1 'polypeptide(L)'
;MLCGFGSTYGELTFGSGTRLSVQPKVVPSPSVYRLTTKDDEDLEMCLITDYAPNNLQVKSNSADRKTEAVVEVATSENKQEASYLTTYWAKKDKMDCGAEDENARKLEGKDPESGASTVCVTGMSPHFKTDENLNMLSLTQLGLKIILIKGVIFNVVMTILMWKKKE
;
A
#
# COMPACT_ATOMS: atom_id res chain seq x y z
N MET A 1 11.89 -20.42 21.71
CA MET A 1 12.52 -20.47 23.04
C MET A 1 13.41 -21.68 23.11
N LEU A 2 14.68 -21.53 23.46
CA LEU A 2 15.63 -22.63 23.63
C LEU A 2 15.87 -22.81 25.12
N CYS A 3 15.72 -24.04 25.62
CA CYS A 3 16.09 -24.38 26.99
C CYS A 3 17.52 -24.95 26.95
N GLY A 4 18.37 -24.47 27.85
CA GLY A 4 19.74 -24.96 28.01
C GLY A 4 19.98 -25.43 29.44
N PHE A 5 20.79 -26.46 29.61
CA PHE A 5 21.30 -26.87 30.91
C PHE A 5 22.83 -26.87 30.86
N GLY A 6 23.44 -26.39 31.95
CA GLY A 6 24.90 -26.28 32.07
C GLY A 6 25.49 -27.49 32.80
N SER A 7 26.55 -28.06 32.26
CA SER A 7 27.35 -29.07 32.97
C SER A 7 28.41 -28.40 33.87
N THR A 8 28.96 -29.15 34.82
CA THR A 8 29.98 -28.68 35.79
C THR A 8 31.26 -28.14 35.13
N TYR A 9 31.48 -28.45 33.84
CA TYR A 9 32.64 -28.00 33.06
C TYR A 9 32.39 -26.77 32.18
N GLY A 10 31.23 -26.12 32.33
CA GLY A 10 30.90 -24.87 31.62
C GLY A 10 30.33 -25.06 30.21
N GLU A 11 30.02 -26.29 29.82
CA GLU A 11 29.39 -26.57 28.52
C GLU A 11 27.86 -26.43 28.62
N LEU A 12 27.27 -25.63 27.73
CA LEU A 12 25.83 -25.40 27.62
C LEU A 12 25.26 -26.30 26.52
N THR A 13 24.43 -27.27 26.91
CA THR A 13 23.68 -28.09 25.95
C THR A 13 22.29 -27.50 25.75
N PHE A 14 21.93 -27.20 24.51
CA PHE A 14 20.60 -26.72 24.15
C PHE A 14 19.70 -27.87 23.69
N GLY A 15 18.43 -27.85 24.10
CA GLY A 15 17.41 -28.78 23.60
C GLY A 15 16.93 -28.43 22.20
N SER A 16 15.95 -29.20 21.70
CA SER A 16 15.33 -29.03 20.37
C SER A 16 14.66 -27.66 20.15
N GLY A 17 14.30 -26.99 21.24
CA GLY A 17 13.63 -25.69 21.20
C GLY A 17 12.14 -25.76 20.91
N THR A 18 11.45 -24.71 21.33
CA THR A 18 10.03 -24.50 21.09
C THR A 18 9.85 -23.38 20.07
N ARG A 19 9.21 -23.70 18.94
CA ARG A 19 8.71 -22.71 17.98
C ARG A 19 7.34 -22.24 18.45
N LEU A 20 7.26 -21.00 18.92
CA LEU A 20 6.00 -20.34 19.25
C LEU A 20 5.56 -19.53 18.03
N SER A 21 4.35 -19.80 17.53
CA SER A 21 3.73 -19.02 16.47
C SER A 21 2.55 -18.25 17.06
N VAL A 22 2.65 -16.92 17.11
CA VAL A 22 1.58 -16.04 17.60
C VAL A 22 0.79 -15.55 16.40
N GLN A 23 -0.52 -15.76 16.40
CA GLN A 23 -1.40 -15.25 15.36
C GLN A 23 -1.95 -13.88 15.77
N PRO A 24 -1.65 -12.80 15.01
CA PRO A 24 -2.26 -11.51 15.28
C PRO A 24 -3.77 -11.55 15.03
N LYS A 25 -4.50 -10.75 15.82
CA LYS A 25 -5.93 -10.52 15.65
C LYS A 25 -6.14 -9.43 14.60
N VAL A 26 -6.66 -9.81 13.45
CA VAL A 26 -6.91 -8.91 12.31
C VAL A 26 -8.41 -8.86 12.04
N VAL A 27 -8.96 -7.68 11.78
CA VAL A 27 -10.34 -7.52 11.31
C VAL A 27 -10.34 -7.75 9.80
N PRO A 28 -10.99 -8.80 9.27
CA PRO A 28 -10.86 -9.18 7.87
C PRO A 28 -11.55 -8.17 6.95
N SER A 29 -10.81 -7.67 5.96
CA SER A 29 -11.31 -6.87 4.85
C SER A 29 -10.53 -7.24 3.57
N PRO A 30 -10.63 -8.49 3.11
CA PRO A 30 -9.73 -9.06 2.12
C PRO A 30 -9.77 -8.32 0.79
N SER A 31 -8.60 -8.06 0.22
CA SER A 31 -8.42 -7.39 -1.06
C SER A 31 -7.44 -8.13 -1.94
N VAL A 32 -7.68 -8.11 -3.25
CA VAL A 32 -6.87 -8.83 -4.25
C VAL A 32 -6.37 -7.83 -5.30
N TYR A 33 -5.06 -7.81 -5.53
CA TYR A 33 -4.39 -6.92 -6.46
C TYR A 33 -3.58 -7.74 -7.46
N ARG A 34 -3.72 -7.41 -8.74
CA ARG A 34 -2.91 -7.94 -9.82
C ARG A 34 -1.88 -6.88 -10.22
N LEU A 35 -0.62 -7.21 -10.04
CA LEU A 35 0.52 -6.32 -10.20
C LEU A 35 1.36 -6.78 -11.39
N THR A 36 1.87 -5.82 -12.15
CA THR A 36 2.84 -6.04 -13.22
C THR A 36 4.21 -5.49 -12.81
N THR A 37 5.27 -6.04 -13.39
CA THR A 37 6.62 -5.50 -13.27
C THR A 37 7.01 -4.72 -14.51
N LYS A 38 7.91 -3.74 -14.36
CA LYS A 38 8.50 -3.02 -15.49
C LYS A 38 9.63 -3.80 -16.17
N ASP A 39 10.23 -4.74 -15.46
CA ASP A 39 11.42 -5.46 -15.94
C ASP A 39 11.06 -6.64 -16.86
N ASP A 40 9.81 -7.12 -16.79
CA ASP A 40 9.29 -8.26 -17.55
C ASP A 40 7.78 -8.11 -17.76
N GLU A 41 7.37 -7.72 -18.97
CA GLU A 41 5.96 -7.49 -19.33
C GLU A 41 5.13 -8.78 -19.35
N ASP A 42 5.78 -9.94 -19.46
CA ASP A 42 5.13 -11.25 -19.48
C ASP A 42 4.87 -11.80 -18.06
N LEU A 43 5.40 -11.14 -17.02
CA LEU A 43 5.33 -11.57 -15.63
C LEU A 43 4.32 -10.75 -14.84
N GLU A 44 3.42 -11.46 -14.16
CA GLU A 44 2.42 -10.87 -13.28
C GLU A 44 2.44 -11.50 -11.89
N MET A 45 2.03 -10.71 -10.90
CA MET A 45 1.99 -11.09 -9.50
C MET A 45 0.61 -10.82 -8.91
N CYS A 46 0.10 -11.77 -8.13
CA CYS A 46 -1.10 -11.57 -7.33
C CYS A 46 -0.68 -11.25 -5.91
N LEU A 47 -1.24 -10.18 -5.36
CA LEU A 47 -1.12 -9.82 -3.95
C LEU A 47 -2.51 -9.92 -3.32
N ILE A 48 -2.63 -10.74 -2.30
CA ILE A 48 -3.84 -10.88 -1.49
C ILE A 48 -3.50 -10.42 -0.07
N THR A 49 -4.28 -9.50 0.46
CA THR A 49 -4.02 -8.82 1.75
C THR A 49 -5.28 -8.75 2.60
N ASP A 50 -5.11 -8.49 3.90
CA ASP A 50 -6.16 -8.17 4.87
C ASP A 50 -7.20 -9.30 5.06
N TYR A 51 -6.78 -10.54 4.84
CA TYR A 51 -7.59 -11.74 5.08
C TYR A 51 -7.33 -12.34 6.47
N ALA A 52 -8.25 -13.19 6.91
CA ALA A 52 -8.08 -14.02 8.11
C ALA A 52 -7.53 -15.41 7.73
N PRO A 53 -6.58 -15.99 8.51
CA PRO A 53 -5.77 -17.14 8.11
C PRO A 53 -6.53 -18.45 7.82
N ASN A 54 -7.82 -18.54 8.16
CA ASN A 54 -8.63 -19.75 7.94
C ASN A 54 -9.69 -19.59 6.84
N ASN A 55 -9.91 -18.38 6.34
CA ASN A 55 -11.14 -18.06 5.63
C ASN A 55 -10.96 -17.95 4.12
N LEU A 56 -9.75 -18.15 3.59
CA LEU A 56 -9.43 -17.79 2.21
C LEU A 56 -8.84 -18.96 1.42
N GLN A 57 -9.54 -19.37 0.37
CA GLN A 57 -9.03 -20.29 -0.64
C GLN A 57 -8.49 -19.50 -1.82
N VAL A 58 -7.18 -19.62 -2.03
CA VAL A 58 -6.47 -18.92 -3.11
C VAL A 58 -6.59 -19.75 -4.38
N LYS A 59 -7.11 -19.15 -5.46
CA LYS A 59 -7.16 -19.77 -6.79
C LYS A 59 -5.80 -19.64 -7.44
N SER A 60 -4.85 -20.48 -7.02
CA SER A 60 -3.53 -20.52 -7.64
C SER A 60 -3.34 -21.84 -8.38
N ASN A 61 -2.92 -21.74 -9.64
CA ASN A 61 -2.53 -22.89 -10.45
C ASN A 61 -1.20 -23.53 -9.99
N SER A 62 -0.46 -22.91 -9.06
CA SER A 62 0.84 -23.40 -8.59
C SER A 62 1.05 -23.13 -7.10
N ALA A 63 0.79 -24.14 -6.25
CA ALA A 63 1.06 -24.07 -4.82
C ALA A 63 2.54 -23.75 -4.51
N ASP A 64 3.49 -24.19 -5.35
CA ASP A 64 4.94 -24.00 -5.16
C ASP A 64 5.43 -22.55 -5.30
N ARG A 65 4.62 -21.65 -5.86
CA ARG A 65 4.97 -20.22 -6.04
C ARG A 65 4.25 -19.30 -5.06
N LYS A 66 3.58 -19.88 -4.07
CA LYS A 66 2.84 -19.13 -3.06
C LYS A 66 3.77 -18.77 -1.90
N THR A 67 3.83 -17.49 -1.55
CA THR A 67 4.52 -17.00 -0.36
C THR A 67 3.49 -16.37 0.57
N GLU A 68 3.44 -16.85 1.81
CA GLU A 68 2.60 -16.31 2.88
C GLU A 68 3.45 -15.56 3.88
N ALA A 69 3.00 -14.38 4.29
CA ALA A 69 3.69 -13.54 5.25
C ALA A 69 2.69 -12.82 6.15
N VAL A 70 3.15 -12.45 7.34
CA VAL A 70 2.45 -11.52 8.22
C VAL A 70 3.25 -10.23 8.23
N VAL A 71 2.63 -9.12 7.88
CA VAL A 71 3.25 -7.80 7.85
C VAL A 71 2.67 -6.97 8.98
N GLU A 72 3.55 -6.39 9.78
CA GLU A 72 3.18 -5.48 10.86
C GLU A 72 3.61 -4.06 10.48
N VAL A 73 2.68 -3.11 10.58
CA VAL A 73 2.90 -1.71 10.28
C VAL A 73 2.65 -0.90 11.54
N ALA A 74 3.65 -0.11 11.92
CA ALA A 74 3.48 0.89 12.96
C ALA A 74 2.83 2.13 12.33
N THR A 75 1.62 2.46 12.78
CA THR A 75 0.95 3.71 12.39
C THR A 75 1.52 4.90 13.16
N SER A 76 1.28 6.12 12.67
CA SER A 76 1.74 7.35 13.32
C SER A 76 1.21 7.54 14.74
N GLU A 77 0.15 6.82 15.12
CA GLU A 77 -0.46 6.84 16.45
C GLU A 77 0.12 5.77 17.40
N ASN A 78 1.25 5.14 17.06
CA ASN A 78 1.81 3.99 17.79
C ASN A 78 0.86 2.77 17.87
N LYS A 79 -0.16 2.70 17.00
CA LYS A 79 -0.98 1.49 16.87
C LYS A 79 -0.26 0.54 15.92
N GLN A 80 -0.03 -0.69 16.38
CA GLN A 80 0.48 -1.77 15.55
C GLN A 80 -0.71 -2.39 14.82
N GLU A 81 -0.70 -2.31 13.50
CA GLU A 81 -1.65 -3.01 12.65
C GLU A 81 -0.91 -4.18 12.00
N ALA A 82 -1.52 -5.36 12.02
CA ALA A 82 -0.98 -6.55 11.39
C ALA A 82 -1.91 -6.96 10.25
N SER A 83 -1.33 -7.43 9.15
CA SER A 83 -2.08 -7.96 8.03
C SER A 83 -1.45 -9.25 7.51
N TYR A 84 -2.28 -10.19 7.11
CA TYR A 84 -1.84 -11.41 6.44
C TYR A 84 -1.75 -11.14 4.95
N LEU A 85 -0.62 -11.48 4.36
CA LEU A 85 -0.35 -11.35 2.94
C LEU A 85 -0.07 -12.71 2.32
N THR A 86 -0.66 -12.95 1.15
CA THR A 86 -0.31 -14.03 0.26
C THR A 86 0.10 -13.44 -1.07
N THR A 87 1.20 -13.93 -1.63
CA THR A 87 1.65 -13.55 -2.95
C THR A 87 2.00 -14.77 -3.80
N TYR A 88 1.81 -14.67 -5.11
CA TYR A 88 2.32 -15.62 -6.08
C TYR A 88 2.47 -14.95 -7.44
N TRP A 89 3.30 -15.53 -8.31
CA TRP A 89 3.57 -14.99 -9.64
C TRP A 89 3.40 -16.04 -10.73
N ALA A 90 2.89 -15.61 -11.88
CA ALA A 90 2.75 -16.43 -13.07
C ALA A 90 2.98 -15.60 -14.33
N LYS A 91 3.07 -16.28 -15.47
CA LYS A 91 3.04 -15.59 -16.76
C LYS A 91 1.64 -15.01 -17.00
N LYS A 92 1.54 -13.87 -17.68
CA LYS A 92 0.29 -13.17 -17.99
C LYS A 92 -0.82 -14.10 -18.51
N ASP A 93 -0.51 -14.97 -19.47
CA ASP A 93 -1.49 -15.90 -20.07
C ASP A 93 -2.01 -16.98 -19.11
N LYS A 94 -1.29 -17.22 -18.01
CA LYS A 94 -1.59 -18.25 -17.01
C LYS A 94 -2.00 -17.64 -15.66
N MET A 95 -2.10 -16.32 -15.60
CA MET A 95 -2.36 -15.58 -14.38
C MET A 95 -3.86 -15.61 -14.07
N ASP A 96 -4.23 -16.36 -13.04
CA ASP A 96 -5.55 -16.30 -12.43
C ASP A 96 -5.38 -15.66 -11.04
N CYS A 97 -5.72 -14.38 -10.90
CA CYS A 97 -5.56 -13.63 -9.66
C CYS A 97 -6.90 -13.50 -8.95
N GLY A 98 -7.22 -14.51 -8.14
CA GLY A 98 -8.47 -14.55 -7.40
C GLY A 98 -8.36 -15.27 -6.06
N ALA A 99 -9.30 -14.92 -5.18
CA ALA A 99 -9.51 -15.58 -3.92
C ALA A 99 -11.01 -15.81 -3.70
N GLU A 100 -11.32 -16.86 -2.94
CA GLU A 100 -12.67 -17.18 -2.54
C GLU A 100 -12.73 -17.25 -1.02
N ASP A 101 -13.62 -16.44 -0.44
CA ASP A 101 -13.91 -16.45 0.98
C ASP A 101 -14.87 -17.61 1.33
N GLU A 102 -15.00 -17.95 2.62
CA GLU A 102 -15.88 -19.02 3.13
C GLU A 102 -17.35 -18.86 2.68
N ASN A 103 -17.79 -17.63 2.43
CA ASN A 103 -19.12 -17.31 1.94
C ASN A 103 -19.26 -17.39 0.39
N ALA A 104 -18.31 -18.03 -0.30
CA ALA A 104 -18.22 -18.08 -1.77
C ALA A 104 -18.17 -16.69 -2.43
N ARG A 105 -17.78 -15.65 -1.68
CA ARG A 105 -17.58 -14.32 -2.25
C ARG A 105 -16.29 -14.35 -3.05
N LYS A 106 -16.43 -14.29 -4.38
CA LYS A 106 -15.30 -14.24 -5.31
C LYS A 106 -14.66 -12.85 -5.27
N LEU A 107 -13.40 -12.79 -4.88
CA LEU A 107 -12.57 -11.60 -4.94
C LEU A 107 -11.61 -11.78 -6.12
N GLU A 108 -11.66 -10.87 -7.08
CA GLU A 108 -10.77 -10.90 -8.25
C GLU A 108 -9.95 -9.62 -8.32
N GLY A 109 -8.66 -9.77 -8.61
CA GLY A 109 -7.81 -8.65 -8.93
C GLY A 109 -8.22 -8.07 -10.27
N LYS A 110 -8.48 -6.76 -10.33
CA LYS A 110 -8.77 -6.08 -11.60
C LYS A 110 -7.59 -6.22 -12.56
N ASP A 111 -7.91 -6.36 -13.85
CA ASP A 111 -6.91 -6.43 -14.90
C ASP A 111 -6.06 -5.15 -14.91
N PRO A 112 -4.73 -5.28 -15.01
CA PRO A 112 -3.84 -4.13 -14.96
C PRO A 112 -4.05 -3.12 -16.11
N GLU A 113 -4.57 -3.56 -17.26
CA GLU A 113 -4.85 -2.69 -18.42
C GLU A 113 -6.10 -1.82 -18.22
N SER A 114 -6.92 -2.12 -17.22
CA SER A 114 -8.14 -1.35 -16.90
C SER A 114 -7.87 -0.03 -16.15
N GLY A 115 -6.62 0.45 -16.16
CA GLY A 115 -6.23 1.75 -15.60
C GLY A 115 -6.12 1.81 -14.08
N ALA A 116 -6.28 0.67 -13.38
CA ALA A 116 -6.18 0.58 -11.93
C ALA A 116 -4.90 -0.15 -11.43
N SER A 117 -3.99 -0.54 -12.34
CA SER A 117 -2.75 -1.22 -11.96
C SER A 117 -1.75 -0.27 -11.31
N THR A 118 -1.53 -0.45 -10.02
CA THR A 118 -0.37 0.11 -9.34
C THR A 118 0.84 -0.73 -9.70
N VAL A 119 1.66 -0.24 -10.62
CA VAL A 119 2.99 -0.81 -10.87
C VAL A 119 3.69 -1.01 -9.53
N CYS A 120 4.24 -2.20 -9.28
CA CYS A 120 5.00 -2.46 -8.07
C CYS A 120 6.37 -1.78 -8.20
N VAL A 121 6.44 -0.49 -7.85
CA VAL A 121 7.70 0.27 -7.86
C VAL A 121 8.46 -0.10 -6.59
N THR A 122 9.41 -1.03 -6.70
CA THR A 122 10.39 -1.40 -5.64
C THR A 122 11.37 -0.27 -5.27
N GLY A 123 11.09 0.96 -5.69
CA GLY A 123 11.90 2.16 -5.47
C GLY A 123 11.07 3.40 -5.16
N MET A 124 9.95 3.25 -4.44
CA MET A 124 9.28 4.43 -3.87
C MET A 124 10.18 5.03 -2.82
N SER A 125 10.79 6.18 -3.15
CA SER A 125 11.40 7.03 -2.15
C SER A 125 10.36 7.37 -1.08
N PRO A 126 10.77 7.62 0.18
CA PRO A 126 9.85 8.02 1.28
C PRO A 126 9.02 9.29 0.99
N HIS A 127 9.23 9.92 -0.16
CA HIS A 127 8.70 11.19 -0.61
C HIS A 127 7.22 11.13 -1.06
N PHE A 128 6.62 9.94 -1.09
CA PHE A 128 5.19 9.73 -1.37
C PHE A 128 4.34 9.49 -0.10
N LYS A 129 4.86 9.84 1.08
CA LYS A 129 3.97 10.22 2.17
C LYS A 129 3.36 11.55 1.75
N THR A 130 2.09 11.58 1.36
CA THR A 130 1.34 12.83 1.22
C THR A 130 1.40 13.53 2.57
N ASP A 131 2.38 14.43 2.69
CA ASP A 131 2.58 15.26 3.86
C ASP A 131 1.38 16.21 3.92
N GLU A 132 0.45 15.94 4.84
CA GLU A 132 -0.70 16.79 5.14
C GLU A 132 -0.25 18.19 5.62
N ASN A 133 1.06 18.37 5.84
CA ASN A 133 1.72 19.60 6.19
C ASN A 133 2.38 20.30 4.99
N LEU A 134 1.83 20.16 3.78
CA LEU A 134 2.12 21.06 2.66
C LEU A 134 1.61 22.47 2.97
N ASN A 135 2.39 23.17 3.79
CA ASN A 135 2.47 24.58 4.04
C ASN A 135 1.25 25.39 3.56
N MET A 136 0.18 25.36 4.34
CA MET A 136 -1.01 26.20 4.13
C MET A 136 -0.65 27.70 4.05
N LEU A 137 0.50 28.11 4.62
CA LEU A 137 1.08 29.46 4.42
C LEU A 137 1.51 29.72 2.97
N SER A 138 2.04 28.72 2.26
CA SER A 138 2.42 28.87 0.84
C SER A 138 1.20 29.00 -0.07
N LEU A 139 0.13 28.23 0.18
CA LEU A 139 -1.12 28.32 -0.58
C LEU A 139 -1.86 29.65 -0.33
N THR A 140 -1.94 30.09 0.93
CA THR A 140 -2.50 31.41 1.28
C THR A 140 -1.66 32.56 0.74
N GLN A 141 -0.33 32.45 0.73
CA GLN A 141 0.55 33.46 0.14
C GLN A 141 0.37 33.58 -1.39
N LEU A 142 0.17 32.46 -2.08
CA LEU A 142 -0.09 32.45 -3.52
C LEU A 142 -1.50 33.00 -3.83
N GLY A 143 -2.51 32.65 -3.01
CA GLY A 143 -3.85 33.23 -3.09
C GLY A 143 -3.88 34.75 -2.88
N LEU A 144 -3.16 35.26 -1.88
CA LEU A 144 -3.08 36.69 -1.60
C LEU A 144 -2.45 37.48 -2.75
N LYS A 145 -1.40 36.95 -3.38
CA LYS A 145 -0.76 37.56 -4.55
C LYS A 145 -1.73 37.70 -5.73
N ILE A 146 -2.57 36.69 -5.98
CA ILE A 146 -3.58 36.71 -7.05
C ILE A 146 -4.66 37.77 -6.76
N ILE A 147 -5.12 37.88 -5.51
CA ILE A 147 -6.12 38.87 -5.10
C ILE A 147 -5.59 40.31 -5.27
N LEU A 148 -4.35 40.56 -4.85
CA LEU A 148 -3.70 41.87 -5.01
C LEU A 148 -3.56 42.26 -6.49
N ILE A 149 -3.12 41.33 -7.34
CA ILE A 149 -3.02 41.56 -8.80
C ILE A 149 -4.40 41.89 -9.39
N LYS A 150 -5.45 41.14 -9.02
CA LYS A 150 -6.82 41.44 -9.46
C LYS A 150 -7.27 42.84 -9.03
N GLY A 151 -6.93 43.27 -7.81
CA GLY A 151 -7.26 44.61 -7.31
C GLY A 151 -6.56 45.72 -8.10
N VAL A 152 -5.28 45.56 -8.42
CA VAL A 152 -4.52 46.52 -9.24
C VAL A 152 -5.10 46.62 -10.65
N ILE A 153 -5.37 45.47 -11.29
CA ILE A 153 -5.98 45.43 -12.63
C ILE A 153 -7.33 46.14 -12.63
N PHE A 154 -8.19 45.88 -11.64
CA PHE A 154 -9.50 46.52 -11.55
C PHE A 154 -9.39 48.04 -11.40
N ASN A 155 -8.49 48.53 -10.54
CA ASN A 155 -8.26 49.97 -10.38
C ASN A 155 -7.75 50.62 -11.67
N VAL A 156 -6.81 50.00 -12.38
CA VAL A 156 -6.30 50.51 -13.66
C VAL A 156 -7.40 50.53 -14.73
N VAL A 157 -8.16 49.43 -14.87
CA VAL A 157 -9.27 49.34 -15.83
C VAL A 157 -10.35 50.37 -15.54
N MET A 158 -10.75 50.54 -14.28
CA MET A 158 -11.74 51.54 -13.88
C MET A 158 -11.26 52.96 -14.17
N THR A 159 -9.97 53.24 -13.98
CA THR A 159 -9.40 54.56 -14.28
C THR A 159 -9.43 54.83 -15.79
N ILE A 160 -9.04 53.85 -16.61
CA ILE A 160 -9.10 53.99 -18.09
C ILE A 160 -10.54 54.16 -18.58
N LEU A 161 -11.48 53.38 -18.05
CA LEU A 161 -12.90 53.47 -18.42
C LEU A 161 -13.53 54.82 -17.99
N MET A 162 -13.16 55.34 -16.82
CA MET A 162 -13.60 56.67 -16.36
C MET A 162 -13.07 57.79 -17.26
N TRP A 163 -11.84 57.67 -17.76
CA TRP A 163 -11.26 58.63 -18.70
C TRP A 163 -11.95 58.56 -20.08
N LYS A 164 -12.26 57.35 -20.55
CA LYS A 164 -13.02 57.15 -21.80
C LYS A 164 -14.46 57.66 -21.77
N LYS A 165 -15.04 57.89 -20.59
CA LYS A 165 -16.41 58.40 -20.43
C LYS A 165 -16.46 59.94 -20.28
N LYS A 166 -15.30 60.60 -20.29
CA LYS A 166 -15.15 62.05 -20.14
C LYS A 166 -14.85 62.78 -21.46
N GLU A 167 -14.66 62.03 -22.56
CA GLU A 167 -14.91 62.46 -23.95
C GLU A 167 -16.37 62.15 -24.31
#